data_AF-A0A8S3JMA2-F1
#
_entry.id   AF-A0A8S3JMA2-F1
#
_cell.length_a   1.000
_cell.length_b   1.000
_cell.length_c   1.000
_cell.angle_alpha   90.00
_cell.angle_beta   90.00
_cell.angle_gamma   90.00
#
_symmetry.space_group_name_H-M   'P 1'
#
loop_
_entity.id
_entity.type
_entity.pdbx_description
1 polymer ?
#
loop_
_entity_poly.entity_id
_entity_poly.type
_entity_poly.pdbx_seq_one_letter_code
_entity_poly.pdbx_strand_id
1 'polypeptide(L)'
;DQLSYIRQLTTEFVYQFPLLYGDRQNVMCIHLIVHLADSIKDFGGVYNYSTFNFESYLGTLRETVHSTRRHALEVNSNIGILRSSCLCINETSFNLRLKEFIKRIQPAVLNDRN
;
A
#
# COMPACT_ATOMS: atom_id res chain seq x y z
N ASP A 1 6.75 -30.32 12.13
CA ASP A 1 7.12 -29.16 11.29
C ASP A 1 5.85 -28.36 10.99
N GLN A 2 5.85 -27.05 11.26
CA GLN A 2 4.66 -26.20 11.13
C GLN A 2 4.25 -26.02 9.66
N LEU A 3 5.21 -25.97 8.74
CA LEU A 3 4.93 -25.79 7.31
C LEU A 3 4.22 -27.00 6.70
N SER A 4 4.62 -28.21 7.10
CA SER A 4 3.96 -29.45 6.68
C SER A 4 2.51 -29.52 7.15
N TYR A 5 2.23 -29.05 8.37
CA TYR A 5 0.87 -28.99 8.91
C TYR A 5 0.00 -27.98 8.15
N ILE A 6 0.53 -26.77 7.90
CA ILE A 6 -0.16 -25.74 7.10
C ILE A 6 -0.50 -26.28 5.72
N ARG A 7 0.46 -26.93 5.04
CA ARG A 7 0.26 -27.54 3.72
C ARG A 7 -0.91 -28.52 3.72
N GLN A 8 -0.98 -29.40 4.72
CA GLN A 8 -2.07 -30.36 4.83
C GLN A 8 -3.43 -29.65 4.97
N LEU A 9 -3.52 -28.65 5.85
CA LEU A 9 -4.75 -27.89 6.07
C LEU A 9 -5.18 -27.12 4.82
N THR A 10 -4.25 -26.46 4.13
CA THR A 10 -4.55 -25.69 2.92
C THR A 10 -4.99 -26.59 1.77
N THR A 11 -4.39 -27.77 1.61
CA THR A 11 -4.79 -28.74 0.59
C THR A 11 -6.19 -29.27 0.86
N GLU A 12 -6.49 -29.65 2.11
CA GLU A 12 -7.81 -30.14 2.49
C GLU A 12 -8.87 -29.05 2.28
N PHE A 13 -8.59 -27.80 2.68
CA PHE A 13 -9.49 -26.68 2.46
C PHE A 13 -9.83 -26.50 0.97
N VAL A 14 -8.83 -26.47 0.09
CA VAL A 14 -9.04 -26.28 -1.34
C VAL A 14 -9.78 -27.47 -1.98
N TYR A 15 -9.57 -28.69 -1.48
CA TYR A 15 -10.31 -29.86 -1.92
C TYR A 15 -11.80 -29.81 -1.53
N GLN A 16 -12.10 -29.35 -0.32
CA GLN A 16 -13.47 -29.23 0.18
C GLN A 16 -14.21 -27.99 -0.36
N PHE A 17 -13.49 -26.96 -0.81
CA PHE A 17 -14.08 -25.69 -1.22
C PHE A 17 -15.18 -25.81 -2.31
N PRO A 18 -14.99 -26.57 -3.41
CA PRO A 18 -16.01 -26.70 -4.44
C PRO A 18 -17.26 -27.45 -3.96
N LEU A 19 -17.10 -28.38 -3.00
CA LEU A 19 -18.22 -29.10 -2.39
C LEU A 19 -19.12 -28.16 -1.58
N LEU A 20 -18.54 -27.14 -0.95
CA LEU A 20 -19.25 -26.18 -0.09
C LEU A 20 -19.82 -24.99 -0.88
N TYR A 21 -19.08 -24.49 -1.87
CA TYR A 21 -19.37 -23.21 -2.54
C TYR A 21 -19.65 -23.35 -4.04
N GLY A 22 -19.49 -24.55 -4.60
CA GLY A 22 -19.66 -24.85 -6.01
C GLY A 22 -18.44 -24.50 -6.87
N ASP A 23 -18.29 -25.20 -7.99
CA ASP A 23 -17.12 -25.10 -8.89
C ASP A 23 -16.93 -23.68 -9.45
N ARG A 24 -18.01 -22.91 -9.62
CA ARG A 24 -17.95 -21.53 -10.12
C ARG A 24 -17.17 -20.59 -9.20
N GLN A 25 -17.12 -20.90 -7.90
CA GLN A 25 -16.38 -20.11 -6.91
C GLN A 25 -14.93 -20.59 -6.76
N ASN A 26 -14.56 -21.74 -7.33
CA ASN A 26 -13.21 -22.29 -7.29
C ASN A 26 -12.28 -21.59 -8.30
N VAL A 27 -12.05 -20.30 -8.07
CA VAL A 27 -11.22 -19.45 -8.91
C VAL A 27 -9.75 -19.54 -8.52
N MET A 28 -8.85 -19.00 -9.36
CA MET A 28 -7.39 -19.03 -9.17
C MET A 28 -6.95 -18.68 -7.74
N CYS A 29 -7.57 -17.67 -7.11
CA CYS A 29 -7.22 -17.25 -5.75
C CYS A 29 -7.37 -18.38 -4.72
N ILE A 30 -8.33 -19.28 -4.91
CA ILE A 30 -8.52 -20.45 -4.04
C ILE A 30 -7.41 -21.47 -4.28
N HIS A 31 -7.04 -21.74 -5.54
CA HIS A 31 -5.92 -22.62 -5.87
C HIS A 31 -4.59 -22.14 -5.26
N LEU A 32 -4.35 -20.82 -5.25
CA LEU A 32 -3.14 -20.23 -4.68
C LEU A 32 -2.95 -20.56 -3.19
N ILE A 33 -4.02 -20.86 -2.45
CA ILE A 33 -3.94 -21.22 -1.03
C ILE A 33 -3.14 -22.51 -0.81
N VAL A 34 -3.18 -23.47 -1.76
CA VAL A 34 -2.38 -24.71 -1.69
C VAL A 34 -0.88 -24.42 -1.65
N HIS A 35 -0.45 -23.36 -2.33
CA HIS A 35 0.96 -22.96 -2.45
C HIS A 35 1.43 -22.04 -1.31
N LEU A 36 0.59 -21.78 -0.31
CA LEU A 36 0.92 -20.88 0.80
C LEU A 36 2.14 -21.37 1.59
N ALA A 37 2.20 -22.67 1.89
CA ALA A 37 3.33 -23.25 2.63
C ALA A 37 4.64 -23.19 1.83
N ASP A 38 4.59 -23.39 0.51
CA ASP A 38 5.76 -23.20 -0.38
C ASP A 38 6.20 -21.74 -0.41
N SER A 39 5.25 -20.82 -0.55
CA SER A 39 5.51 -19.39 -0.59
C SER A 39 6.18 -18.91 0.70
N ILE A 40 5.72 -19.41 1.86
CA ILE A 40 6.34 -19.05 3.14
C ILE A 40 7.75 -19.63 3.28
N LYS A 41 7.96 -20.85 2.77
CA LYS A 41 9.27 -21.49 2.78
C LYS A 41 10.29 -20.72 1.93
N ASP A 42 9.87 -20.24 0.76
CA ASP A 42 10.77 -19.63 -0.22
C ASP A 42 10.94 -18.11 -0.01
N PHE A 43 9.89 -17.40 0.41
CA PHE A 43 9.86 -15.93 0.52
C PHE A 43 9.73 -15.40 1.96
N GLY A 44 9.59 -16.29 2.95
CA GLY A 44 9.31 -15.94 4.33
C GLY A 44 7.85 -15.59 4.58
N GLY A 45 7.53 -14.98 5.72
CA GLY A 45 6.14 -14.70 6.08
C GLY A 45 5.41 -13.82 5.06
N VAL A 46 4.08 -13.97 4.98
CA VAL A 46 3.21 -13.29 3.99
C VAL A 46 3.42 -11.77 3.96
N TYR A 47 3.77 -11.17 5.09
CA TYR A 47 4.06 -9.73 5.21
C TYR A 47 5.25 -9.26 4.37
N ASN A 48 6.17 -10.15 3.99
CA ASN A 48 7.35 -9.81 3.18
C ASN A 48 6.97 -9.47 1.73
N TYR A 49 5.93 -10.11 1.20
CA TYR A 49 5.56 -10.03 -0.21
C TYR A 49 4.09 -9.60 -0.42
N SER A 50 3.37 -9.25 0.64
CA SER A 50 2.03 -8.71 0.53
C SER A 50 2.04 -7.27 -0.01
N THR A 51 0.97 -6.90 -0.70
CA THR A 51 0.77 -5.53 -1.21
C THR A 51 0.26 -4.58 -0.14
N PHE A 52 0.05 -5.03 1.10
CA PHE A 52 -0.54 -4.22 2.16
C PHE A 52 0.28 -2.95 2.47
N ASN A 53 1.61 -3.09 2.50
CA ASN A 53 2.50 -1.94 2.70
C ASN A 53 2.38 -0.95 1.53
N PHE A 54 2.33 -1.45 0.30
CA PHE A 54 2.18 -0.63 -0.89
C PHE A 54 0.85 0.11 -0.92
N GLU A 55 -0.26 -0.56 -0.61
CA GLU A 55 -1.60 0.04 -0.50
C GLU A 55 -1.64 1.12 0.58
N SER A 56 -1.00 0.88 1.72
CA SER A 56 -0.87 1.88 2.80
C SER A 56 -0.17 3.15 2.31
N TYR A 57 0.97 3.00 1.61
CA TYR A 57 1.69 4.14 1.04
C TYR A 57 0.90 4.86 -0.07
N LEU A 58 0.18 4.11 -0.91
CA LEU A 58 -0.71 4.69 -1.92
C LEU A 58 -1.84 5.50 -1.28
N GLY A 59 -2.38 5.06 -0.15
CA GLY A 59 -3.37 5.81 0.63
C GLY A 59 -2.83 7.18 1.05
N THR A 60 -1.65 7.21 1.66
CA THR A 60 -0.97 8.47 2.02
C THR A 60 -0.70 9.33 0.79
N LEU A 61 -0.24 8.74 -0.33
CA LEU A 61 0.01 9.49 -1.55
C LEU A 61 -1.28 10.11 -2.11
N ARG A 62 -2.38 9.36 -2.11
CA ARG A 62 -3.69 9.84 -2.56
C ARG A 62 -4.16 11.05 -1.76
N GLU A 63 -3.94 11.06 -0.45
CA GLU A 63 -4.27 12.21 0.42
C GLU A 63 -3.47 13.47 0.07
N THR A 64 -2.33 13.37 -0.61
CA THR A 64 -1.56 14.54 -1.03
C THR A 64 -2.05 15.14 -2.34
N VAL A 65 -2.81 14.39 -3.15
CA VAL A 65 -3.21 14.77 -4.51
C VAL A 65 -4.64 15.31 -4.48
N HIS A 66 -4.80 16.60 -4.78
CA HIS A 66 -6.09 17.29 -4.75
C HIS A 66 -6.48 17.90 -6.10
N SER A 67 -5.56 17.95 -7.07
CA SER A 67 -5.84 18.55 -8.37
C SER A 67 -6.73 17.67 -9.24
N THR A 68 -7.71 18.30 -9.89
CA THR A 68 -8.56 17.68 -10.92
C THR A 68 -7.87 17.60 -12.29
N ARG A 69 -6.69 18.23 -12.46
CA ARG A 69 -5.91 18.24 -13.71
C ARG A 69 -4.43 18.01 -13.42
N ARG A 70 -3.72 17.30 -14.30
CA ARG A 70 -2.26 17.05 -14.20
C ARG A 70 -1.82 16.30 -12.93
N HIS A 71 -2.61 15.31 -12.48
CA HIS A 71 -2.34 14.47 -11.31
C HIS A 71 -0.91 13.89 -11.28
N ALA A 72 -0.34 13.49 -12.43
CA ALA A 72 1.02 12.95 -12.49
C ALA A 72 2.10 13.96 -12.06
N LEU A 73 1.93 15.25 -12.41
CA LEU A 73 2.86 16.32 -12.01
C LEU A 73 2.73 16.65 -10.52
N GLU A 74 1.51 16.59 -9.99
CA GLU A 74 1.25 16.78 -8.56
C GLU A 74 1.84 15.63 -7.74
N VAL A 75 1.64 14.38 -8.17
CA VAL A 75 2.27 13.19 -7.57
C VAL A 75 3.79 13.33 -7.56
N ASN A 76 4.41 13.70 -8.68
CA ASN A 76 5.86 13.86 -8.76
C ASN A 76 6.37 14.97 -7.81
N SER A 77 5.66 16.10 -7.75
CA SER A 77 6.00 17.20 -6.85
C SER A 77 5.88 16.80 -5.39
N ASN A 78 4.77 16.14 -5.01
CA ASN A 78 4.50 15.73 -3.64
C ASN A 78 5.47 14.66 -3.16
N ILE A 79 5.79 13.66 -3.99
CA ILE A 79 6.81 12.65 -3.68
C ILE A 79 8.18 13.32 -3.50
N GLY A 80 8.52 14.30 -4.35
CA GLY A 80 9.76 15.07 -4.24
C GLY A 80 9.86 15.83 -2.92
N ILE A 81 8.76 16.45 -2.48
CA ILE A 81 8.68 17.15 -1.19
C ILE A 81 8.80 16.16 -0.04
N LEU A 82 8.01 15.08 -0.03
CA LEU A 82 8.05 14.06 1.02
C LEU A 82 9.44 13.44 1.18
N ARG A 83 10.11 13.12 0.06
CA ARG A 83 11.50 12.61 0.07
C ARG A 83 12.47 13.64 0.66
N SER A 84 12.35 14.90 0.27
CA SER A 84 13.18 15.99 0.81
C SER A 84 12.92 16.20 2.30
N SER A 85 11.66 16.08 2.75
CA SER A 85 11.28 16.12 4.16
C SER A 85 11.95 15.02 4.95
N CYS A 86 11.94 13.79 4.47
CA CYS A 86 12.56 12.66 5.18
C CYS A 86 14.09 12.81 5.30
N LEU A 87 14.75 13.34 4.27
CA LEU A 87 16.21 13.51 4.26
C LEU A 87 16.69 14.72 5.04
N CYS A 88 15.90 15.80 5.05
CA CYS A 88 16.29 17.10 5.59
C CYS A 88 15.42 17.54 6.79
N ILE A 89 14.76 16.61 7.49
CA ILE A 89 13.77 16.96 8.52
C ILE A 89 14.37 17.80 9.66
N ASN A 90 15.64 17.54 9.98
CA ASN A 90 16.39 18.23 11.02
C ASN A 90 17.11 19.49 10.50
N GLU A 91 17.04 19.77 9.20
CA GLU A 91 17.69 20.95 8.61
C GLU A 91 16.80 22.18 8.76
N THR A 92 17.29 23.20 9.45
CA THR A 92 16.60 24.48 9.63
C THR A 92 16.26 25.12 8.27
N SER A 93 17.13 24.95 7.28
CA SER A 93 16.95 25.46 5.92
C SER A 93 15.80 24.79 5.15
N PHE A 94 15.49 23.53 5.48
CA PHE A 94 14.36 22.80 4.90
C PHE A 94 13.04 23.28 5.51
N ASN A 95 12.99 23.42 6.84
CA ASN A 95 11.82 23.93 7.56
C ASN A 95 11.41 25.35 7.13
N LEU A 96 12.38 26.22 6.83
CA LEU A 96 12.14 27.54 6.26
C LEU A 96 11.48 27.46 4.87
N ARG A 97 12.04 26.63 3.98
CA ARG A 97 11.50 26.41 2.62
C ARG A 97 10.10 25.80 2.65
N LEU A 98 9.86 24.85 3.55
CA LEU A 98 8.54 24.24 3.72
C LEU A 98 7.52 25.27 4.22
N LYS A 99 7.89 26.14 5.17
CA LYS A 99 7.04 27.24 5.63
C LYS A 99 6.69 28.21 4.49
N GLU A 100 7.64 28.55 3.64
CA GLU A 100 7.38 29.40 2.47
C GLU A 100 6.47 28.73 1.44
N PHE A 101 6.68 27.43 1.19
CA PHE A 101 5.83 26.64 0.31
C PHE A 101 4.39 26.56 0.82
N ILE A 102 4.20 26.25 2.11
CA ILE A 102 2.88 26.21 2.74
C ILE A 102 2.21 27.58 2.63
N LYS A 103 2.90 28.69 2.92
CA LYS A 103 2.37 30.05 2.76
C LYS A 103 1.90 30.36 1.33
N ARG A 104 2.55 29.78 0.31
CA ARG A 104 2.17 29.95 -1.09
C ARG A 104 0.94 29.12 -1.48
N ILE A 105 0.73 27.96 -0.85
CA ILE A 105 -0.42 27.07 -1.11
C ILE A 105 -1.64 27.40 -0.25
N GLN A 106 -1.45 28.01 0.93
CA GLN A 106 -2.52 28.32 1.90
C GLN A 106 -3.58 29.38 1.52
N PRO A 107 -3.42 30.31 0.55
CA PRO A 107 -4.48 31.30 0.31
C PRO A 107 -5.77 30.70 -0.25
N ALA A 108 -5.74 29.46 -0.78
CA ALA A 108 -6.95 28.77 -1.26
C ALA A 108 -7.79 28.11 -0.15
N VAL A 109 -7.19 27.73 0.99
CA VAL A 109 -7.87 26.97 2.06
C VAL A 109 -8.44 27.87 3.17
N LEU A 110 -7.95 29.10 3.29
CA LEU A 110 -8.45 30.08 4.26
C LEU A 110 -9.65 30.89 3.76
N ASN A 111 -9.84 30.99 2.44
CA ASN A 111 -10.96 31.73 1.84
C ASN A 111 -12.27 30.93 1.76
N ASP A 112 -12.26 29.63 2.02
CA ASP A 112 -13.46 28.76 2.00
C ASP A 112 -14.08 28.58 3.40
N ARG A 113 -13.68 29.40 4.39
CA ARG A 113 -14.25 29.45 5.75
C ARG A 113 -14.76 30.84 6.14
N ASN A 114 -15.40 31.55 5.21
CA ASN A 114 -16.26 32.70 5.52
C ASN A 114 -17.62 32.52 4.84
#